data_AF-A0A937V130-F1
#
_entry.id   AF-A0A937V130-F1
#
_cell.length_a   1.000
_cell.length_b   1.000
_cell.length_c   1.000
_cell.angle_alpha   90.00
_cell.angle_beta   90.00
_cell.angle_gamma   90.00
#
_symmetry.space_group_name_H-M   'P 1'
#
loop_
_entity.id
_entity.type
_entity.pdbx_description
1 polymer ?
#
loop_
_entity_poly.entity_id
_entity_poly.type
_entity_poly.pdbx_seq_one_letter_code
_entity_poly.pdbx_strand_id
1 'polypeptide(L)' 'MGQPQDIAPAVVFFASSDSAWITGETLYITGGLR' A
#
# COMPACT_ATOMS: atom_id res chain seq x y z
N MET A 1 0.35 15.93 -7.71
CA MET A 1 -0.90 15.59 -6.98
C MET A 1 -1.01 14.08 -6.96
N GLY A 2 -1.36 13.48 -5.82
CA GLY A 2 -1.63 12.05 -5.75
C GLY A 2 -2.94 11.70 -6.44
N GLN A 3 -2.98 10.51 -7.04
CA GLN A 3 -4.12 9.94 -7.74
C GLN A 3 -4.57 8.66 -7.04
N PRO A 4 -5.85 8.26 -7.15
CA PRO A 4 -6.32 6.98 -6.60
C PRO A 4 -5.53 5.76 -7.12
N GLN A 5 -5.01 5.84 -8.34
CA GLN A 5 -4.19 4.80 -8.94
C GLN A 5 -2.84 4.62 -8.24
N ASP A 6 -2.35 5.63 -7.51
CA ASP A 6 -1.09 5.55 -6.77
C ASP A 6 -1.19 4.62 -5.55
N ILE A 7 -2.39 4.46 -4.96
CA ILE A 7 -2.62 3.57 -3.81
C ILE A 7 -3.11 2.17 -4.18
N ALA A 8 -3.71 2.02 -5.37
CA ALA A 8 -4.36 0.78 -5.79
C ALA A 8 -3.43 -0.46 -5.73
N PRO A 9 -2.15 -0.41 -6.17
CA PRO A 9 -1.25 -1.56 -6.09
C PRO A 9 -0.98 -2.01 -4.66
N ALA A 10 -0.86 -1.07 -3.71
CA ALA A 10 -0.65 -1.40 -2.31
C ALA A 10 -1.87 -2.05 -1.67
N VAL A 11 -3.07 -1.59 -2.03
CA VAL A 11 -4.32 -2.23 -1.61
C VAL A 11 -4.40 -3.65 -2.16
N VAL A 12 -4.06 -3.85 -3.45
CA VAL A 12 -4.03 -5.19 -4.05
C VAL A 12 -3.01 -6.09 -3.37
N PHE A 13 -1.83 -5.58 -3.03
CA PHE A 13 -0.82 -6.32 -2.27
C PHE A 13 -1.36 -6.76 -0.90
N PHE A 14 -1.93 -5.85 -0.12
CA PHE A 14 -2.49 -6.20 1.19
C PHE A 14 -3.70 -7.13 1.13
N ALA A 15 -4.42 -7.16 0.01
CA ALA A 15 -5.53 -8.07 -0.22
C ALA A 15 -5.07 -9.43 -0.78
N SER A 16 -3.81 -9.59 -1.19
CA SER A 16 -3.32 -10.83 -1.79
C SER A 16 -2.83 -11.83 -0.74
N SER A 17 -2.63 -13.08 -1.17
CA SER A 17 -2.00 -14.12 -0.33
C SER A 17 -0.54 -13.80 0.03
N ASP A 18 0.11 -12.91 -0.71
CA ASP A 18 1.53 -12.60 -0.52
C ASP A 18 1.76 -11.81 0.77
N SER A 19 0.73 -11.10 1.26
CA SER A 19 0.76 -10.37 2.53
C SER A 19 0.18 -11.15 3.72
N ALA A 20 0.00 -12.49 3.61
CA ALA A 20 -0.70 -13.29 4.62
C ALA A 20 -0.14 -13.20 6.05
N TRP A 21 1.12 -12.79 6.20
CA TRP A 21 1.81 -12.64 7.48
C TRP A 21 1.97 -11.18 7.93
N ILE A 22 1.46 -10.21 7.17
CA ILE A 22 1.58 -8.79 7.46
C ILE A 22 0.30 -8.31 8.14
N THR A 23 0.40 -7.83 9.37
CA THR A 23 -0.73 -7.31 10.16
C THR A 23 -0.27 -6.18 11.08
N GLY A 24 -1.17 -5.25 11.39
CA GLY A 24 -0.89 -4.10 12.26
C GLY A 24 -0.03 -3.01 11.63
N GLU A 25 0.33 -3.13 10.35
CA GLU A 25 1.29 -2.23 9.70
C GLU A 25 0.63 -1.14 8.88
N THR A 26 1.32 0.01 8.75
CA THR A 26 0.88 1.16 7.95
C THR A 26 1.88 1.43 6.83
N LEU A 27 1.43 1.35 5.57
CA LEU A 27 2.24 1.66 4.40
C LEU A 27 1.94 3.07 3.90
N TYR A 28 2.92 3.96 3.98
CA TYR A 28 2.81 5.34 3.51
C TYR A 28 3.17 5.46 2.02
N ILE A 29 2.25 5.99 1.21
CA ILE A 29 2.46 6.24 -0.22
C ILE A 29 2.51 7.74 -0.46
N THR A 30 3.73 8.28 -0.42
CA THR A 30 3.98 9.72 -0.39
C THR A 30 4.85 10.21 -1.55
N GLY A 31 5.27 9.32 -2.46
CA GLY A 31 6.19 9.68 -3.55
C GLY A 31 7.59 10.11 -3.08
N GLY A 32 8.01 9.67 -1.89
CA GLY A 32 9.35 9.97 -1.33
C GLY A 32 9.38 11.11 -0.31
N LEU A 33 8.25 11.75 -0.03
CA LEU A 33 8.10 12.66 1.10
C LEU A 33 8.05 11.84 2.41
N ARG A 34 8.92 12.18 3.36
CA ARG A 34 8.96 11.57 4.69
C ARG A 34 8.10 12.33 5.67
#